data_AF-A0A7K2YX64-F1
#
_entry.id   AF-A0A7K2YX64-F1
#
_cell.length_a   1.000
_cell.length_b   1.000
_cell.length_c   1.000
_cell.angle_alpha   90.00
_cell.angle_beta   90.00
_cell.angle_gamma   90.00
#
_symmetry.space_group_name_H-M   'P 1'
#
loop_
_entity.id
_entity.type
_entity.pdbx_description
1 polymer ?
#
loop_
_entity_poly.entity_id
_entity_poly.type
_entity_poly.pdbx_seq_one_letter_code
_entity_poly.pdbx_strand_id
1 'polypeptide(L)'
;MSGSPAPTSGEVTGDDAVARDANVSLALLGRDRSPFLPTTFWHWDADAAADVLVDRDRDPRTWNAIAAGDGFVVTQWNDGTTDGPGRERVPTCSCSMPTTVHSMLDALEVGSGMRVLEIGTGTGYTAALLKDRVGPSGTVVSVEIDEYLATRARANLAGVGVGVDVITADGLADHSIGGPFDRVHVTCGIRVVPATWIERTVPGGRIVMPWGTHFAPSHDLLLTLTAGVDGTASGRFEDGLSYMKARGQRTAWPQAPEKWWEHQDATHSTSAVPGAWVEGALTGFGAPVLGLLLPNTVKTVEDRPYDDDDDDAAAADRTTTLSLYRSGPTGLSCARVLYGTTADTTTTAWGPDDLAAEFLAALRWWRRHGRPEAEGFGLAVLANDGRSTQRVWFGEPNETPSWSL
;
A
#
# COMPACT_ATOMS: atom_id res chain seq x y z
N MET A 1 -17.30 -80.53 18.84
CA MET A 1 -15.86 -80.83 19.04
C MET A 1 -15.18 -80.50 17.72
N SER A 2 -14.48 -79.36 17.66
CA SER A 2 -13.00 -79.26 17.56
C SER A 2 -12.49 -79.73 16.18
N GLY A 3 -11.85 -78.95 15.30
CA GLY A 3 -10.89 -77.85 15.45
C GLY A 3 -9.72 -78.19 14.50
N SER A 4 -9.46 -77.42 13.42
CA SER A 4 -8.29 -76.51 13.22
C SER A 4 -7.52 -76.90 11.93
N PRO A 5 -6.57 -76.12 11.33
CA PRO A 5 -6.29 -74.66 11.33
C PRO A 5 -5.82 -74.00 9.97
N ALA A 6 -5.91 -72.64 9.88
CA ALA A 6 -5.07 -71.56 9.23
C ALA A 6 -4.44 -71.67 7.78
N PRO A 7 -3.91 -70.59 7.11
CA PRO A 7 -3.82 -69.14 7.41
C PRO A 7 -4.03 -68.11 6.23
N THR A 8 -3.83 -66.81 6.55
CA THR A 8 -3.34 -65.62 5.75
C THR A 8 -4.22 -64.73 4.82
N SER A 9 -4.02 -63.41 5.05
CA SER A 9 -4.04 -62.22 4.17
C SER A 9 -5.35 -61.68 3.55
N GLY A 10 -5.70 -60.45 3.96
CA GLY A 10 -6.49 -59.45 3.21
C GLY A 10 -6.20 -58.08 3.83
N GLU A 11 -5.32 -57.28 3.22
CA GLU A 11 -5.59 -56.26 2.20
C GLU A 11 -5.96 -54.88 2.78
N VAL A 12 -5.12 -53.90 2.42
CA VAL A 12 -5.23 -52.47 2.68
C VAL A 12 -6.35 -51.91 1.80
N THR A 13 -7.30 -51.18 2.38
CA THR A 13 -7.88 -49.96 1.78
C THR A 13 -8.56 -49.14 2.86
N GLY A 14 -8.19 -47.87 2.96
CA GLY A 14 -8.75 -46.92 3.91
C GLY A 14 -8.15 -45.54 3.61
N ASP A 15 -8.18 -45.17 2.33
CA ASP A 15 -7.83 -43.83 1.86
C ASP A 15 -9.11 -42.99 1.98
N ASP A 16 -9.41 -42.52 3.20
CA ASP A 16 -10.48 -41.54 3.44
C ASP A 16 -9.98 -40.16 3.00
N ALA A 17 -9.94 -39.96 1.69
CA ALA A 17 -9.90 -38.63 1.10
C ALA A 17 -11.28 -38.00 1.29
N VAL A 18 -11.41 -37.14 2.31
CA VAL A 18 -12.54 -36.22 2.47
C VAL A 18 -12.66 -35.39 1.20
N ALA A 19 -13.64 -35.73 0.35
CA ALA A 19 -14.05 -34.91 -0.76
C ALA A 19 -14.54 -33.57 -0.21
N ARG A 20 -13.75 -32.51 -0.44
CA ARG A 20 -14.14 -31.13 -0.12
C ARG A 20 -15.34 -30.75 -0.98
N ASP A 21 -16.41 -30.30 -0.35
CA ASP A 21 -17.59 -29.75 -1.04
C ASP A 21 -17.18 -28.63 -1.99
N ALA A 22 -17.27 -28.88 -3.30
CA ALA A 22 -16.82 -27.96 -4.36
C ALA A 22 -17.81 -26.81 -4.64
N ASN A 23 -18.80 -26.57 -3.78
CA ASN A 23 -19.84 -25.56 -3.96
C ASN A 23 -19.91 -24.62 -2.75
N VAL A 24 -18.83 -23.87 -2.51
CA VAL A 24 -18.90 -22.71 -1.60
C VAL A 24 -19.58 -21.57 -2.33
N SER A 25 -20.69 -21.05 -1.81
CA SER A 25 -21.36 -19.88 -2.39
C SER A 25 -20.43 -18.67 -2.35
N LEU A 26 -20.43 -17.83 -3.38
CA LEU A 26 -19.65 -16.60 -3.42
C LEU A 26 -19.97 -15.65 -2.24
N ALA A 27 -21.22 -15.64 -1.78
CA ALA A 27 -21.63 -14.91 -0.58
C ALA A 27 -20.98 -15.44 0.72
N LEU A 28 -20.60 -16.73 0.75
CA LEU A 28 -19.84 -17.34 1.84
C LEU A 28 -18.35 -16.99 1.73
N LEU A 29 -17.79 -16.83 0.52
CA LEU A 29 -16.40 -16.38 0.34
C LEU A 29 -16.21 -14.94 0.85
N GLY A 30 -17.24 -14.09 0.78
CA GLY A 30 -17.25 -12.80 1.47
C GLY A 30 -17.06 -12.88 2.99
N ARG A 31 -17.27 -14.05 3.60
CA ARG A 31 -17.13 -14.30 5.05
C ARG A 31 -15.98 -15.25 5.39
N ASP A 32 -15.53 -16.08 4.45
CA ASP A 32 -14.47 -17.06 4.61
C ASP A 32 -13.44 -16.95 3.49
N ARG A 33 -12.28 -16.37 3.82
CA ARG A 33 -11.13 -16.27 2.92
C ARG A 33 -10.18 -17.47 2.99
N SER A 34 -10.43 -18.45 3.86
CA SER A 34 -9.56 -19.62 4.04
C SER A 34 -9.22 -20.37 2.75
N PRO A 35 -10.10 -20.48 1.73
CA PRO A 35 -9.75 -21.14 0.46
C PRO A 35 -8.64 -20.44 -0.33
N PHE A 36 -8.41 -19.15 -0.07
CA PHE A 36 -7.41 -18.33 -0.75
C PHE A 36 -6.08 -18.26 0.00
N LEU A 37 -6.04 -18.74 1.25
CA LEU A 37 -4.85 -18.67 2.08
C LEU A 37 -3.91 -19.87 1.85
N PRO A 38 -2.58 -19.64 1.81
CA PRO A 38 -1.61 -20.72 1.80
C PRO A 38 -1.63 -21.52 3.12
N THR A 39 -1.02 -22.72 3.10
CA THR A 39 -0.81 -23.53 4.32
C THR A 39 -0.07 -22.74 5.40
N THR A 40 0.88 -21.90 4.99
CA THR A 40 1.65 -21.04 5.88
C THR A 40 1.53 -19.58 5.48
N PHE A 41 1.34 -18.70 6.47
CA PHE A 41 1.37 -17.25 6.30
C PHE A 41 1.97 -16.59 7.54
N TRP A 42 2.25 -15.29 7.46
CA TRP A 42 2.70 -14.51 8.61
C TRP A 42 1.59 -13.60 9.13
N HIS A 43 1.48 -13.53 10.44
CA HIS A 43 0.53 -12.70 11.17
C HIS A 43 1.30 -11.80 12.13
N TRP A 44 0.89 -10.53 12.24
CA TRP A 44 1.45 -9.63 13.23
C TRP A 44 0.93 -10.00 14.63
N ASP A 45 1.82 -10.46 15.49
CA ASP A 45 1.54 -10.70 16.90
C ASP A 45 1.85 -9.44 17.70
N ALA A 46 0.82 -8.85 18.31
CA ALA A 46 0.95 -7.62 19.07
C ALA A 46 1.73 -7.80 20.38
N ASP A 47 1.66 -8.97 21.01
CA ASP A 47 2.37 -9.26 22.26
C ASP A 47 3.87 -9.48 21.99
N ALA A 48 4.20 -10.12 20.87
CA ALA A 48 5.59 -10.31 20.42
C ALA A 48 6.16 -9.09 19.70
N ALA A 49 5.32 -8.14 19.30
CA ALA A 49 5.67 -7.02 18.41
C ALA A 49 6.43 -7.48 17.16
N ALA A 50 5.97 -8.59 16.55
CA ALA A 50 6.66 -9.23 15.43
C ALA A 50 5.71 -10.03 14.52
N ASP A 51 6.12 -10.22 13.27
CA ASP A 51 5.47 -11.15 12.35
C ASP A 51 5.81 -12.61 12.69
N VAL A 52 4.81 -13.37 13.13
CA VAL A 52 4.93 -14.79 13.46
C VAL A 52 4.45 -15.67 12.32
N LEU A 53 5.20 -16.74 12.02
CA LEU A 53 4.80 -17.73 11.03
C LEU A 53 3.71 -18.64 11.61
N VAL A 54 2.56 -18.67 10.96
CA VAL A 54 1.44 -19.55 11.29
C VAL A 54 1.37 -20.66 10.25
N ASP A 55 1.22 -21.90 10.69
CA ASP A 55 1.22 -23.11 9.86
C ASP A 55 -0.02 -23.94 10.16
N ARG A 56 -0.89 -24.11 9.15
CA ARG A 56 -2.15 -24.87 9.28
C ARG A 56 -1.93 -26.30 9.73
N ASP A 57 -0.86 -26.95 9.27
CA ASP A 57 -0.64 -28.36 9.53
C ASP A 57 -0.11 -28.59 10.96
N ARG A 58 0.50 -27.55 11.57
CA ARG A 58 0.99 -27.57 12.96
C ARG A 58 -0.05 -27.06 13.96
N ASP A 59 -0.74 -25.97 13.64
CA ASP A 59 -1.77 -25.36 14.48
C ASP A 59 -2.99 -24.93 13.65
N PRO A 60 -3.86 -25.88 13.29
CA PRO A 60 -5.05 -25.59 12.50
C PRO A 60 -6.05 -24.69 13.23
N ARG A 61 -6.04 -24.66 14.57
CA ARG A 61 -6.97 -23.82 15.35
C ARG A 61 -6.61 -22.35 15.19
N THR A 62 -5.36 -22.00 15.43
CA THR A 62 -4.86 -20.63 15.27
C THR A 62 -4.94 -20.19 13.82
N TRP A 63 -4.56 -21.06 12.88
CA TRP A 63 -4.67 -20.77 11.45
C TRP A 63 -6.11 -20.43 11.04
N ASN A 64 -7.09 -21.24 11.45
CA ASN A 64 -8.51 -21.01 11.12
C ASN A 64 -9.05 -19.73 11.79
N ALA A 65 -8.65 -19.45 13.03
CA ALA A 65 -9.07 -18.23 13.74
C ALA A 65 -8.58 -16.97 13.04
N ILE A 66 -7.31 -16.93 12.61
CA ILE A 66 -6.74 -15.80 11.88
C ILE A 66 -7.34 -15.70 10.47
N ALA A 67 -7.57 -16.84 9.80
CA ALA A 67 -8.22 -16.88 8.50
C ALA A 67 -9.62 -16.25 8.52
N ALA A 68 -10.41 -16.52 9.57
CA ALA A 68 -11.75 -15.95 9.74
C ALA A 68 -11.77 -14.52 10.33
N GLY A 69 -10.62 -14.03 10.83
CA GLY A 69 -10.50 -12.73 11.45
C GLY A 69 -10.37 -11.57 10.46
N ASP A 70 -10.61 -10.36 10.97
CA ASP A 70 -10.52 -9.10 10.20
C ASP A 70 -9.12 -8.47 10.26
N GLY A 71 -8.06 -9.27 10.16
CA GLY A 71 -6.68 -8.79 10.07
C GLY A 71 -6.10 -9.11 8.69
N PHE A 72 -5.12 -8.36 8.20
CA PHE A 72 -4.35 -8.83 7.04
C PHE A 72 -3.42 -9.99 7.43
N VAL A 73 -2.99 -10.79 6.46
CA VAL A 73 -1.91 -11.77 6.64
C VAL A 73 -0.90 -11.63 5.51
N VAL A 74 0.38 -11.64 5.83
CA VAL A 74 1.45 -11.59 4.82
C VAL A 74 1.65 -12.98 4.23
N THR A 75 1.68 -13.08 2.90
CA THR A 75 1.80 -14.36 2.17
C THR A 75 3.09 -14.45 1.37
N GLN A 76 3.80 -13.35 1.17
CA GLN A 76 5.10 -13.31 0.53
C GLN A 76 5.95 -12.18 1.10
N TRP A 77 7.24 -12.46 1.31
CA TRP A 77 8.28 -11.49 1.63
C TRP A 77 9.27 -11.40 0.46
N ASN A 78 9.89 -10.25 0.30
CA ASN A 78 11.04 -10.01 -0.58
C ASN A 78 10.84 -10.55 -2.01
N ASP A 79 9.65 -10.36 -2.59
CA ASP A 79 9.29 -10.81 -3.95
C ASP A 79 9.49 -12.33 -4.16
N GLY A 80 9.32 -13.11 -3.08
CA GLY A 80 9.47 -14.56 -3.12
C GLY A 80 10.93 -15.03 -3.04
N THR A 81 11.90 -14.12 -2.89
CA THR A 81 13.28 -14.51 -2.62
C THR A 81 13.42 -14.86 -1.14
N THR A 82 13.58 -16.15 -0.84
CA THR A 82 13.95 -16.59 0.51
C THR A 82 15.39 -16.20 0.76
N ASP A 83 15.61 -15.23 1.65
CA ASP A 83 16.92 -14.63 1.80
C ASP A 83 17.83 -15.38 2.78
N GLY A 84 19.12 -15.42 2.41
CA GLY A 84 20.21 -15.67 3.32
C GLY A 84 20.33 -14.60 4.43
N PRO A 85 21.26 -14.79 5.38
CA PRO A 85 21.36 -13.97 6.57
C PRO A 85 21.59 -12.47 6.25
N GLY A 86 20.83 -11.59 6.92
CA GLY A 86 21.05 -10.13 6.92
C GLY A 86 20.17 -9.29 5.99
N ARG A 87 19.25 -9.87 5.23
CA ARG A 87 18.26 -9.07 4.48
C ARG A 87 17.05 -8.70 5.34
N GLU A 88 16.68 -7.43 5.28
CA GLU A 88 15.45 -6.93 5.89
C GLU A 88 14.24 -7.64 5.27
N ARG A 89 13.25 -7.96 6.10
CA ARG A 89 12.00 -8.58 5.64
C ARG A 89 11.04 -7.48 5.20
N VAL A 90 10.85 -7.36 3.88
CA VAL A 90 9.88 -6.44 3.28
C VAL A 90 8.69 -7.25 2.77
N PRO A 91 7.46 -6.99 3.23
CA PRO A 91 6.32 -7.76 2.78
C PRO A 91 5.95 -7.34 1.36
N THR A 92 5.71 -8.32 0.49
CA THR A 92 5.48 -8.09 -0.96
C THR A 92 4.18 -8.67 -1.47
N CYS A 93 3.52 -9.55 -0.71
CA CYS A 93 2.14 -9.95 -0.93
C CYS A 93 1.43 -10.20 0.40
N SER A 94 0.13 -9.91 0.44
CA SER A 94 -0.75 -10.24 1.56
C SER A 94 -2.12 -10.71 1.07
N CYS A 95 -2.86 -11.37 1.95
CA CYS A 95 -4.31 -11.33 1.89
C CYS A 95 -4.76 -10.14 2.75
N SER A 96 -5.28 -9.11 2.10
CA SER A 96 -5.66 -7.84 2.73
C SER A 96 -6.71 -8.03 3.83
N MET A 97 -6.79 -7.03 4.71
CA MET A 97 -7.80 -6.95 5.75
C MET A 97 -9.21 -6.92 5.12
N PRO A 98 -10.11 -7.86 5.47
CA PRO A 98 -11.44 -7.94 4.88
C PRO A 98 -12.21 -6.62 4.90
N THR A 99 -12.26 -5.91 6.04
CA THR A 99 -12.97 -4.63 6.13
C THR A 99 -12.40 -3.58 5.17
N THR A 100 -11.07 -3.48 5.02
CA THR A 100 -10.46 -2.58 4.03
C THR A 100 -10.85 -2.96 2.60
N VAL A 101 -10.84 -4.26 2.28
CA VAL A 101 -11.29 -4.75 0.96
C VAL A 101 -12.75 -4.38 0.71
N HIS A 102 -13.63 -4.55 1.69
CA HIS A 102 -15.03 -4.16 1.56
C HIS A 102 -15.20 -2.66 1.33
N SER A 103 -14.53 -1.81 2.12
CA SER A 103 -14.59 -0.34 1.94
C SER A 103 -14.15 0.09 0.54
N MET A 104 -13.07 -0.49 0.00
CA MET A 104 -12.60 -0.17 -1.36
C MET A 104 -13.57 -0.65 -2.43
N LEU A 105 -14.20 -1.81 -2.24
CA LEU A 105 -15.19 -2.35 -3.18
C LEU A 105 -16.51 -1.56 -3.13
N ASP A 106 -16.85 -0.98 -1.99
CA ASP A 106 -18.01 -0.09 -1.84
C ASP A 106 -17.75 1.24 -2.55
N ALA A 107 -16.57 1.85 -2.38
CA ALA A 107 -16.15 3.03 -3.14
C ALA A 107 -16.11 2.79 -4.67
N LEU A 108 -15.79 1.56 -5.08
CA LEU A 108 -15.77 1.16 -6.48
C LEU A 108 -17.16 1.13 -7.12
N GLU A 109 -18.24 0.94 -6.34
CA GLU A 109 -19.62 0.86 -6.83
C GLU A 109 -19.78 -0.10 -8.03
N VAL A 110 -19.38 -1.35 -7.83
CA VAL A 110 -19.52 -2.41 -8.85
C VAL A 110 -20.99 -2.82 -8.99
N GLY A 111 -21.50 -2.77 -10.22
CA GLY A 111 -22.82 -3.26 -10.59
C GLY A 111 -22.78 -4.59 -11.35
N SER A 112 -23.92 -5.27 -11.42
CA SER A 112 -24.08 -6.49 -12.20
C SER A 112 -23.83 -6.25 -13.70
N GLY A 113 -23.17 -7.19 -14.37
CA GLY A 113 -22.84 -7.13 -15.79
C GLY A 113 -21.60 -6.29 -16.12
N MET A 114 -21.00 -5.59 -15.15
CA MET A 114 -19.83 -4.77 -15.40
C MET A 114 -18.59 -5.60 -15.74
N ARG A 115 -17.68 -4.97 -16.48
CA ARG A 115 -16.33 -5.44 -16.75
C ARG A 115 -15.34 -4.69 -15.88
N VAL A 116 -14.67 -5.41 -14.97
CA VAL A 116 -13.76 -4.85 -13.97
C VAL A 116 -12.33 -5.28 -14.27
N LEU A 117 -11.40 -4.33 -14.17
CA LEU A 117 -9.96 -4.59 -14.09
C LEU A 117 -9.53 -4.57 -12.62
N GLU A 118 -8.81 -5.59 -12.18
CA GLU A 118 -8.09 -5.60 -10.91
C GLU A 118 -6.58 -5.58 -11.16
N ILE A 119 -5.85 -4.73 -10.44
CA ILE A 119 -4.38 -4.68 -10.45
C ILE A 119 -3.84 -5.13 -9.09
N GLY A 120 -3.20 -6.30 -9.06
CA GLY A 120 -2.66 -6.95 -7.86
C GLY A 120 -3.49 -8.16 -7.43
N THR A 121 -3.55 -9.22 -8.23
CA THR A 121 -4.36 -10.43 -7.91
C THR A 121 -4.00 -11.05 -6.56
N GLY A 122 -2.71 -11.13 -6.22
CA GLY A 122 -2.22 -11.71 -4.98
C GLY A 122 -2.74 -13.12 -4.74
N THR A 123 -3.60 -13.28 -3.73
CA THR A 123 -4.21 -14.57 -3.37
C THR A 123 -5.41 -14.97 -4.23
N GLY A 124 -5.99 -14.03 -4.98
CA GLY A 124 -7.25 -14.19 -5.72
C GLY A 124 -8.52 -13.93 -4.91
N TYR A 125 -8.41 -13.60 -3.62
CA TYR A 125 -9.55 -13.34 -2.74
C TYR A 125 -10.43 -12.18 -3.25
N THR A 126 -9.83 -11.01 -3.46
CA THR A 126 -10.55 -9.82 -3.93
C THR A 126 -11.13 -10.02 -5.33
N ALA A 127 -10.40 -10.69 -6.22
CA ALA A 127 -10.88 -11.10 -7.54
C ALA A 127 -12.19 -11.90 -7.48
N ALA A 128 -12.30 -12.82 -6.51
CA ALA A 128 -13.52 -13.61 -6.31
C ALA A 128 -14.70 -12.75 -5.83
N LEU A 129 -14.46 -11.80 -4.92
CA LEU A 129 -15.48 -10.85 -4.47
C LEU A 129 -15.95 -9.90 -5.58
N LEU A 130 -15.04 -9.49 -6.46
CA LEU A 130 -15.38 -8.74 -7.66
C LEU A 130 -16.25 -9.58 -8.60
N LYS A 131 -15.89 -10.86 -8.79
CA LYS A 131 -16.66 -11.76 -9.65
C LYS A 131 -18.08 -11.99 -9.14
N ASP A 132 -18.25 -12.07 -7.82
CA ASP A 132 -19.57 -12.10 -7.18
C ASP A 132 -20.39 -10.85 -7.49
N ARG A 133 -19.83 -9.66 -7.26
CA ARG A 133 -20.54 -8.38 -7.48
C ARG A 133 -20.95 -8.14 -8.93
N VAL A 134 -20.08 -8.47 -9.90
CA VAL A 134 -20.44 -8.33 -11.33
C VAL A 134 -21.41 -9.41 -11.79
N GLY A 135 -21.54 -10.51 -11.06
CA GLY A 135 -22.44 -11.61 -11.36
C GLY A 135 -22.07 -12.41 -12.63
N PRO A 136 -22.98 -13.27 -13.12
CA PRO A 136 -22.68 -14.22 -14.19
C PRO A 136 -22.43 -13.57 -15.55
N SER A 137 -23.10 -12.44 -15.84
CA SER A 137 -22.95 -11.68 -17.09
C SER A 137 -21.73 -10.76 -17.11
N GLY A 138 -21.18 -10.43 -15.94
CA GLY A 138 -20.02 -9.56 -15.82
C GLY A 138 -18.70 -10.30 -15.90
N THR A 139 -17.61 -9.55 -16.07
CA THR A 139 -16.26 -10.09 -16.26
C THR A 139 -15.27 -9.41 -15.33
N VAL A 140 -14.29 -10.17 -14.84
CA VAL A 140 -13.17 -9.66 -14.05
C VAL A 140 -11.90 -10.10 -14.73
N VAL A 141 -11.05 -9.13 -15.06
CA VAL A 141 -9.66 -9.34 -15.49
C VAL A 141 -8.79 -8.92 -14.31
N SER A 142 -7.96 -9.82 -13.80
CA SER A 142 -7.08 -9.56 -12.66
C SER A 142 -5.62 -9.74 -13.06
N VAL A 143 -4.78 -8.75 -12.75
CA VAL A 143 -3.38 -8.70 -13.20
C VAL A 143 -2.45 -8.89 -12.02
N GLU A 144 -1.48 -9.78 -12.17
CA GLU A 144 -0.44 -10.06 -11.18
C GLU A 144 0.94 -10.07 -11.84
N ILE A 145 1.89 -9.36 -11.25
CA ILE A 145 3.24 -9.21 -11.78
C ILE A 145 4.12 -10.42 -11.44
N ASP A 146 3.81 -11.12 -10.35
CA ASP A 146 4.53 -12.30 -9.90
C ASP A 146 3.93 -13.59 -10.47
N GLU A 147 4.68 -14.31 -11.30
CA GLU A 147 4.21 -15.54 -11.95
C GLU A 147 3.80 -16.64 -10.94
N TYR A 148 4.52 -16.75 -9.81
CA TYR A 148 4.20 -17.71 -8.78
C TYR A 148 2.87 -17.36 -8.11
N LEU A 149 2.67 -16.10 -7.74
CA LEU A 149 1.41 -15.65 -7.15
C LEU A 149 0.24 -15.78 -8.13
N ALA A 150 0.43 -15.41 -9.41
CA ALA A 150 -0.59 -15.54 -10.45
C ALA A 150 -1.03 -17.01 -10.62
N THR A 151 -0.07 -17.94 -10.61
CA THR A 151 -0.35 -19.38 -10.69
C THR A 151 -1.15 -19.88 -9.48
N ARG A 152 -0.77 -19.43 -8.28
CA ARG A 152 -1.51 -19.75 -7.04
C ARG A 152 -2.92 -19.18 -7.03
N ALA A 153 -3.10 -17.93 -7.46
CA ALA A 153 -4.40 -17.30 -7.57
C ALA A 153 -5.34 -18.06 -8.52
N ARG A 154 -4.85 -18.45 -9.71
CA ARG A 154 -5.61 -19.29 -10.65
C ARG A 154 -6.07 -20.60 -10.01
N ALA A 155 -5.18 -21.27 -9.28
CA ALA A 155 -5.51 -22.51 -8.59
C ALA A 155 -6.55 -22.30 -7.48
N ASN A 156 -6.43 -21.23 -6.68
CA ASN A 156 -7.39 -20.90 -5.63
C ASN A 156 -8.78 -20.61 -6.23
N LEU A 157 -8.85 -19.76 -7.24
CA LEU A 157 -10.09 -19.39 -7.95
C LEU A 157 -10.77 -20.61 -8.60
N ALA A 158 -9.99 -21.48 -9.26
CA ALA A 158 -10.51 -22.74 -9.80
C ALA A 158 -11.01 -23.68 -8.69
N GLY A 159 -10.31 -23.73 -7.56
CA GLY A 159 -10.69 -24.56 -6.40
C GLY A 159 -12.02 -24.16 -5.76
N VAL A 160 -12.45 -22.90 -5.91
CA VAL A 160 -13.77 -22.41 -5.47
C VAL A 160 -14.78 -22.26 -6.62
N GLY A 161 -14.44 -22.69 -7.84
CA GLY A 161 -15.34 -22.65 -9.00
C GLY A 161 -15.60 -21.25 -9.55
N VAL A 162 -14.69 -20.28 -9.35
CA VAL A 162 -14.87 -18.88 -9.73
C VAL A 162 -14.07 -18.55 -10.99
N GLY A 163 -14.78 -18.13 -12.05
CA GLY A 163 -14.18 -17.75 -13.33
C GLY A 163 -13.71 -16.30 -13.35
N VAL A 164 -12.40 -16.08 -13.21
CA VAL A 164 -11.70 -14.80 -13.39
C VAL A 164 -10.57 -14.98 -14.40
N ASP A 165 -10.38 -14.00 -15.29
CA ASP A 165 -9.24 -13.98 -16.21
C ASP A 165 -8.00 -13.41 -15.50
N VAL A 166 -7.12 -14.30 -15.04
CA VAL A 166 -5.88 -13.90 -14.34
C VAL A 166 -4.73 -13.81 -15.34
N ILE A 167 -4.18 -12.61 -15.52
CA ILE A 167 -3.08 -12.31 -16.44
C ILE A 167 -1.80 -12.11 -15.64
N THR A 168 -0.73 -12.81 -16.04
CA THR A 168 0.61 -12.56 -15.49
C THR A 168 1.26 -11.44 -16.28
N ALA A 169 1.31 -10.23 -15.73
CA ALA A 169 1.80 -9.03 -16.41
C ALA A 169 2.12 -7.89 -15.43
N ASP A 170 2.87 -6.88 -15.87
CA ASP A 170 3.01 -5.64 -15.12
C ASP A 170 1.76 -4.77 -15.31
N GLY A 171 0.93 -4.70 -14.27
CA GLY A 171 -0.28 -3.88 -14.25
C GLY A 171 -0.07 -2.38 -14.43
N LEU A 172 1.16 -1.87 -14.27
CA LEU A 172 1.49 -0.46 -14.49
C LEU A 172 1.80 -0.13 -15.95
N ALA A 173 2.35 -1.07 -16.71
CA ALA A 173 2.99 -0.79 -17.99
C ALA A 173 2.53 -1.69 -19.15
N ASP A 174 1.88 -2.83 -18.88
CA ASP A 174 1.57 -3.80 -19.93
C ASP A 174 0.42 -3.32 -20.84
N HIS A 175 0.75 -3.10 -22.11
CA HIS A 175 -0.18 -2.65 -23.14
C HIS A 175 -1.11 -3.75 -23.67
N SER A 176 -0.83 -5.02 -23.38
CA SER A 176 -1.65 -6.17 -23.80
C SER A 176 -2.90 -6.38 -22.97
N ILE A 177 -2.97 -5.81 -21.75
CA ILE A 177 -4.19 -5.80 -20.94
C ILE A 177 -5.29 -5.09 -21.75
N GLY A 178 -6.43 -5.76 -21.92
CA GLY A 178 -7.51 -5.29 -22.79
C GLY A 178 -8.24 -4.04 -22.27
N GLY A 179 -9.40 -3.76 -22.85
CA GLY A 179 -10.30 -2.68 -22.42
C GLY A 179 -11.50 -2.55 -23.37
N PRO A 180 -12.41 -1.61 -23.14
CA PRO A 180 -12.50 -0.77 -21.94
C PRO A 180 -13.10 -1.51 -20.74
N PHE A 181 -12.94 -0.94 -19.55
CA PHE A 181 -13.48 -1.41 -18.27
C PHE A 181 -14.45 -0.38 -17.69
N ASP A 182 -15.50 -0.85 -17.03
CA ASP A 182 -16.42 0.00 -16.27
C ASP A 182 -15.79 0.50 -14.97
N ARG A 183 -14.87 -0.31 -14.41
CA ARG A 183 -14.23 -0.12 -13.12
C ARG A 183 -12.79 -0.62 -13.15
N VAL A 184 -11.91 0.10 -12.46
CA VAL A 184 -10.53 -0.33 -12.20
C VAL A 184 -10.31 -0.33 -10.69
N HIS A 185 -9.96 -1.49 -10.14
CA HIS A 185 -9.67 -1.71 -8.73
C HIS A 185 -8.19 -2.00 -8.57
N VAL A 186 -7.50 -1.28 -7.70
CA VAL A 186 -6.05 -1.43 -7.51
C VAL A 186 -5.80 -1.87 -6.07
N THR A 187 -5.10 -2.98 -5.90
CA THR A 187 -4.83 -3.62 -4.58
C THR A 187 -3.35 -3.55 -4.23
N CYS A 188 -2.66 -2.50 -4.69
CA CYS A 188 -1.31 -2.15 -4.29
C CYS A 188 -1.17 -0.62 -4.20
N GLY A 189 -0.20 -0.17 -3.41
CA GLY A 189 0.06 1.25 -3.19
C GLY A 189 0.65 1.93 -4.42
N ILE A 190 0.03 3.02 -4.85
CA ILE A 190 0.39 3.82 -6.03
C ILE A 190 0.92 5.20 -5.61
N ARG A 191 1.78 5.76 -6.45
CA ARG A 191 2.32 7.12 -6.37
C ARG A 191 2.03 7.91 -7.63
N VAL A 192 2.14 7.26 -8.79
CA VAL A 192 1.86 7.84 -10.11
C VAL A 192 0.79 6.98 -10.78
N VAL A 193 -0.35 7.59 -11.12
CA VAL A 193 -1.46 6.87 -11.79
C VAL A 193 -1.08 6.64 -13.26
N PRO A 194 -0.99 5.39 -13.75
CA PRO A 194 -0.68 5.12 -15.15
C PRO A 194 -1.72 5.67 -16.12
N ALA A 195 -1.25 6.25 -17.23
CA ALA A 195 -2.11 6.75 -18.32
C ALA A 195 -3.05 5.67 -18.86
N THR A 196 -2.53 4.46 -19.01
CA THR A 196 -3.25 3.30 -19.55
C THR A 196 -4.49 2.94 -18.74
N TRP A 197 -4.52 3.22 -17.43
CA TRP A 197 -5.71 2.95 -16.62
C TRP A 197 -6.85 3.88 -16.98
N ILE A 198 -6.54 5.16 -17.23
CA ILE A 198 -7.53 6.16 -17.65
C ILE A 198 -8.00 5.86 -19.07
N GLU A 199 -7.07 5.60 -19.99
CA GLU A 199 -7.35 5.28 -21.41
C GLU A 199 -8.21 4.01 -21.57
N ARG A 200 -8.11 3.07 -20.62
CA ARG A 200 -8.89 1.81 -20.62
C ARG A 200 -10.16 1.88 -19.79
N THR A 201 -10.45 2.99 -19.12
CA THR A 201 -11.69 3.14 -18.35
C THR A 201 -12.73 3.86 -19.21
N VAL A 202 -13.95 3.35 -19.22
CA VAL A 202 -15.06 4.05 -19.92
C VAL A 202 -15.25 5.45 -19.32
N PRO A 203 -15.69 6.45 -20.10
CA PRO A 203 -16.06 7.74 -19.53
C PRO A 203 -17.13 7.59 -18.45
N GLY A 204 -16.93 8.25 -17.30
CA GLY A 204 -17.75 8.09 -16.09
C GLY A 204 -17.43 6.84 -15.27
N GLY A 205 -16.53 5.98 -15.73
CA GLY A 205 -16.04 4.82 -14.98
C GLY A 205 -15.15 5.25 -13.80
N ARG A 206 -15.04 4.35 -12.81
CA ARG A 206 -14.32 4.62 -11.56
C ARG A 206 -13.01 3.86 -11.48
N ILE A 207 -11.99 4.53 -10.95
CA ILE A 207 -10.68 3.96 -10.62
C ILE A 207 -10.49 4.15 -9.11
N VAL A 208 -10.40 3.06 -8.36
CA VAL A 208 -10.21 3.09 -6.91
C VAL A 208 -8.87 2.46 -6.55
N MET A 209 -8.07 3.18 -5.77
CA MET A 209 -6.72 2.75 -5.43
C MET A 209 -6.23 3.28 -4.09
N PRO A 210 -5.32 2.56 -3.42
CA PRO A 210 -4.39 3.09 -2.44
C PRO A 210 -3.41 4.05 -3.12
N TRP A 211 -3.44 5.32 -2.76
CA TRP A 211 -2.50 6.32 -3.29
C TRP A 211 -1.72 6.96 -2.14
N GLY A 212 -0.39 7.03 -2.24
CA GLY A 212 0.43 7.57 -1.16
C GLY A 212 1.74 8.20 -1.60
N THR A 213 2.27 9.05 -0.72
CA THR A 213 3.44 9.91 -1.00
C THR A 213 4.73 9.25 -0.51
N HIS A 214 5.87 9.68 -1.04
CA HIS A 214 7.18 9.23 -0.53
C HIS A 214 7.42 9.66 0.93
N PHE A 215 6.72 10.72 1.36
CA PHE A 215 6.83 11.30 2.69
C PHE A 215 6.12 10.46 3.76
N ALA A 216 5.08 9.72 3.37
CA ALA A 216 4.33 8.83 4.25
C ALA A 216 4.24 7.42 3.63
N PRO A 217 5.36 6.67 3.54
CA PRO A 217 5.45 5.46 2.73
C PRO A 217 4.55 4.30 3.20
N SER A 218 4.12 4.32 4.46
CA SER A 218 3.22 3.32 5.05
C SER A 218 1.80 3.83 5.30
N HIS A 219 1.47 5.05 4.88
CA HIS A 219 0.14 5.65 5.02
C HIS A 219 -0.35 6.12 3.65
N ASP A 220 -1.20 5.29 3.04
CA ASP A 220 -1.87 5.59 1.80
C ASP A 220 -3.24 6.21 2.09
N LEU A 221 -3.76 6.90 1.10
CA LEU A 221 -5.09 7.47 1.08
C LEU A 221 -5.92 6.65 0.10
N LEU A 222 -7.18 6.38 0.43
CA LEU A 222 -8.11 5.86 -0.56
C LEU A 222 -8.37 6.95 -1.60
N LEU A 223 -8.11 6.68 -2.87
CA LEU A 223 -8.35 7.62 -3.95
C LEU A 223 -9.36 7.01 -4.93
N THR A 224 -10.48 7.72 -5.09
CA THR A 224 -11.50 7.40 -6.10
C THR A 224 -11.45 8.44 -7.20
N LEU A 225 -11.06 8.04 -8.42
CA LEU A 225 -11.09 8.88 -9.61
C LEU A 225 -12.26 8.50 -10.51
N THR A 226 -12.86 9.50 -11.15
CA THR A 226 -13.79 9.33 -12.27
C THR A 226 -13.07 9.65 -13.57
N ALA A 227 -13.10 8.73 -14.53
CA ALA A 227 -12.52 8.92 -15.85
C ALA A 227 -13.39 9.85 -16.72
N GLY A 228 -12.76 10.80 -17.41
CA GLY A 228 -13.37 11.73 -18.36
C GLY A 228 -13.39 11.18 -19.79
N VAL A 229 -13.82 12.02 -20.74
CA VAL A 229 -13.89 11.68 -22.18
C VAL A 229 -12.61 12.00 -22.95
N ASP A 230 -11.69 12.74 -22.33
CA ASP A 230 -10.54 13.42 -22.94
C ASP A 230 -9.21 12.98 -22.33
N GLY A 231 -9.14 11.75 -21.83
CA GLY A 231 -7.94 11.23 -21.15
C GLY A 231 -7.72 11.85 -19.77
N THR A 232 -8.69 12.59 -19.23
CA THR A 232 -8.63 13.09 -17.85
C THR A 232 -9.21 12.08 -16.87
N ALA A 233 -8.77 12.14 -15.61
CA ALA A 233 -9.47 11.54 -14.49
C ALA A 233 -9.34 12.45 -13.26
N SER A 234 -10.39 12.57 -12.46
CA SER A 234 -10.33 13.39 -11.24
C SER A 234 -11.19 12.84 -10.13
N GLY A 235 -10.82 13.14 -8.89
CA GLY A 235 -11.61 12.77 -7.72
C GLY A 235 -10.91 13.10 -6.41
N ARG A 236 -11.43 12.58 -5.30
CA ARG A 236 -11.05 12.97 -3.93
C ARG A 236 -10.32 11.85 -3.22
N PHE A 237 -9.51 12.26 -2.24
CA PHE A 237 -8.98 11.35 -1.26
C PHE A 237 -10.00 11.13 -0.14
N GLU A 238 -9.94 9.95 0.46
CA GLU A 238 -10.68 9.56 1.66
C GLU A 238 -9.67 8.96 2.67
N ASP A 239 -10.18 8.67 3.85
CA ASP A 239 -9.47 8.10 4.99
C ASP A 239 -8.42 7.03 4.63
N GLY A 240 -7.35 7.02 5.42
CA GLY A 240 -6.13 6.30 5.07
C GLY A 240 -6.21 4.78 5.26
N LEU A 241 -5.38 4.10 4.48
CA LEU A 241 -5.18 2.66 4.45
C LEU A 241 -3.68 2.38 4.25
N SER A 242 -3.27 1.12 4.32
CA SER A 242 -1.86 0.76 4.11
C SER A 242 -1.75 -0.42 3.17
N TYR A 243 -1.04 -0.22 2.04
CA TYR A 243 -0.80 -1.24 1.05
C TYR A 243 0.68 -1.31 0.68
N MET A 244 1.11 -2.52 0.32
CA MET A 244 2.44 -2.74 -0.26
C MET A 244 2.52 -2.00 -1.59
N LYS A 245 3.60 -1.26 -1.80
CA LYS A 245 3.79 -0.47 -3.03
C LYS A 245 3.94 -1.38 -4.24
N ALA A 246 3.30 -0.99 -5.34
CA ALA A 246 3.51 -1.61 -6.64
C ALA A 246 5.01 -1.68 -6.94
N ARG A 247 5.49 -2.81 -7.48
CA ARG A 247 6.94 -3.08 -7.62
C ARG A 247 7.70 -1.95 -8.32
N GLY A 248 7.12 -1.41 -9.41
CA GLY A 248 7.70 -0.30 -10.17
C GLY A 248 7.61 1.09 -9.52
N GLN A 249 6.94 1.23 -8.35
CA GLN A 249 6.74 2.50 -7.65
C GLN A 249 7.19 2.48 -6.18
N ARG A 250 8.03 1.50 -5.81
CA ARG A 250 8.68 1.46 -4.50
C ARG A 250 9.61 2.67 -4.33
N THR A 251 9.76 3.12 -3.07
CA THR A 251 10.69 4.21 -2.76
C THR A 251 12.13 3.76 -3.04
N ALA A 252 12.83 4.47 -3.93
CA ALA A 252 14.28 4.41 -4.01
C ALA A 252 14.84 5.34 -2.92
N TRP A 253 15.45 4.76 -1.89
CA TRP A 253 16.02 5.54 -0.78
C TRP A 253 17.23 6.36 -1.25
N PRO A 254 17.18 7.70 -1.13
CA PRO A 254 18.29 8.55 -1.53
C PRO A 254 19.56 8.22 -0.72
N GLN A 255 20.70 8.16 -1.40
CA GLN A 255 22.00 7.99 -0.76
C GLN A 255 22.62 9.37 -0.56
N ALA A 256 22.40 9.95 0.62
CA ALA A 256 23.04 11.22 0.98
C ALA A 256 24.49 11.00 1.43
N PRO A 257 25.42 11.95 1.16
CA PRO A 257 26.75 11.91 1.74
C PRO A 257 26.68 11.84 3.27
N GLU A 258 27.62 11.13 3.88
CA GLU A 258 27.77 11.13 5.33
C GLU A 258 27.98 12.56 5.82
N LYS A 259 27.31 12.94 6.92
CA LYS A 259 27.40 14.28 7.52
C LYS A 259 27.20 15.42 6.52
N TRP A 260 26.32 15.27 5.54
CA TRP A 260 26.00 16.33 4.57
C TRP A 260 25.61 17.67 5.23
N TRP A 261 25.13 17.66 6.48
CA TRP A 261 24.81 18.85 7.28
C TRP A 261 26.04 19.67 7.73
N GLU A 262 27.25 19.12 7.62
CA GLU A 262 28.54 19.79 7.85
C GLU A 262 29.19 20.27 6.54
N HIS A 263 28.55 20.05 5.40
CA HIS A 263 29.06 20.52 4.12
C HIS A 263 29.21 22.04 4.11
N GLN A 264 30.27 22.58 3.49
CA GLN A 264 30.56 24.02 3.46
C GLN A 264 29.43 24.86 2.84
N ASP A 265 28.70 24.25 1.90
CA ASP A 265 27.57 24.87 1.19
C ASP A 265 26.22 24.60 1.89
N ALA A 266 26.22 23.93 3.04
CA ALA A 266 25.01 23.75 3.84
C ALA A 266 24.61 25.09 4.49
N THR A 267 23.32 25.39 4.46
CA THR A 267 22.76 26.59 5.08
C THR A 267 22.12 26.23 6.40
N HIS A 268 22.53 26.91 7.47
CA HIS A 268 21.99 26.74 8.83
C HIS A 268 21.10 27.93 9.18
N SER A 269 19.91 27.65 9.72
CA SER A 269 18.98 28.67 10.16
C SER A 269 18.20 28.22 11.39
N THR A 270 17.70 29.19 12.15
CA THR A 270 16.74 28.95 13.23
C THR A 270 15.39 29.50 12.79
N SER A 271 14.33 28.75 13.01
CA SER A 271 12.97 29.13 12.65
C SER A 271 12.11 29.15 13.92
N ALA A 272 11.31 30.20 14.09
CA ALA A 272 10.32 30.34 15.17
C ALA A 272 9.11 29.40 15.01
N VAL A 273 9.32 28.18 14.50
CA VAL A 273 8.33 27.12 14.44
C VAL A 273 8.53 26.25 15.68
N PRO A 274 7.52 26.14 16.56
CA PRO A 274 7.61 25.27 17.74
C PRO A 274 7.71 23.80 17.34
N GLY A 275 8.55 23.02 18.03
CA GLY A 275 8.71 21.59 17.72
C GLY A 275 7.43 20.77 17.86
N ALA A 276 6.53 21.12 18.78
CA ALA A 276 5.19 20.52 18.88
C ALA A 276 4.36 20.65 17.59
N TRP A 277 4.66 21.62 16.72
CA TRP A 277 4.01 21.71 15.40
C TRP A 277 4.52 20.63 14.46
N VAL A 278 5.81 20.33 14.50
CA VAL A 278 6.44 19.27 13.71
C VAL A 278 5.92 17.92 14.18
N GLU A 279 6.02 17.64 15.48
CA GLU A 279 5.56 16.37 16.08
C GLU A 279 4.09 16.07 15.74
N GLY A 280 3.20 17.05 15.92
CA GLY A 280 1.78 16.91 15.60
C GLY A 280 1.47 16.77 14.10
N ALA A 281 2.39 17.16 13.22
CA ALA A 281 2.22 17.01 11.78
C ALA A 281 2.83 15.71 11.24
N LEU A 282 3.76 15.09 11.97
CA LEU A 282 4.36 13.81 11.59
C LEU A 282 3.57 12.60 12.11
N THR A 283 2.65 12.81 13.04
CA THR A 283 1.77 11.79 13.63
C THR A 283 0.40 11.77 12.93
N GLY A 284 -0.23 10.60 12.88
CA GLY A 284 -1.55 10.41 12.25
C GLY A 284 -1.61 10.86 10.79
N PHE A 285 -2.75 11.46 10.40
CA PHE A 285 -3.04 11.89 9.03
C PHE A 285 -2.36 13.20 8.60
N GLY A 286 -1.59 13.86 9.48
CA GLY A 286 -0.80 15.03 9.09
C GLY A 286 0.31 14.69 8.09
N ALA A 287 0.93 13.51 8.24
CA ALA A 287 2.06 13.09 7.40
C ALA A 287 1.68 12.89 5.93
N PRO A 288 0.61 12.15 5.56
CA PRO A 288 0.23 12.02 4.15
C PRO A 288 -0.13 13.36 3.52
N VAL A 289 -0.83 14.25 4.23
CA VAL A 289 -1.16 15.61 3.75
C VAL A 289 0.11 16.44 3.52
N LEU A 290 1.07 16.45 4.45
CA LEU A 290 2.36 17.11 4.22
C LEU A 290 3.09 16.54 3.00
N GLY A 291 2.97 15.25 2.76
CA GLY A 291 3.52 14.62 1.56
C GLY A 291 2.89 15.11 0.25
N LEU A 292 1.61 15.51 0.26
CA LEU A 292 0.96 16.14 -0.90
C LEU A 292 1.57 17.52 -1.21
N LEU A 293 2.00 18.22 -0.16
CA LEU A 293 2.63 19.54 -0.24
C LEU A 293 4.14 19.48 -0.51
N LEU A 294 4.75 18.30 -0.33
CA LEU A 294 6.18 18.02 -0.48
C LEU A 294 6.38 16.86 -1.45
N PRO A 295 6.01 17.03 -2.74
CA PRO A 295 6.12 15.97 -3.73
C PRO A 295 7.53 15.40 -3.80
N ASN A 296 7.62 14.10 -4.06
CA ASN A 296 8.89 13.38 -4.25
C ASN A 296 9.88 13.48 -3.08
N THR A 297 9.40 13.89 -1.89
CA THR A 297 10.23 14.03 -0.68
C THR A 297 10.08 12.78 0.18
N VAL A 298 11.22 12.20 0.58
CA VAL A 298 11.30 11.10 1.53
C VAL A 298 11.69 11.67 2.90
N LYS A 299 11.21 11.06 3.99
CA LYS A 299 11.61 11.44 5.35
C LYS A 299 12.16 10.27 6.16
N THR A 300 13.04 10.58 7.12
CA THR A 300 13.34 9.73 8.28
C THR A 300 13.13 10.53 9.55
N VAL A 301 12.77 9.86 10.64
CA VAL A 301 12.63 10.46 11.97
C VAL A 301 13.48 9.64 12.93
N GLU A 302 14.41 10.30 13.60
CA GLU A 302 15.34 9.68 14.54
C GLU A 302 15.23 10.39 15.89
N ASP A 303 14.83 9.63 16.92
CA ASP A 303 14.94 10.05 18.31
C ASP A 303 16.37 9.78 18.77
N ARG A 304 17.24 10.80 18.78
CA ARG A 304 18.57 10.70 19.39
C ARG A 304 18.69 11.69 20.55
N PRO A 305 19.25 11.28 21.71
CA PRO A 305 19.94 12.24 22.56
C PRO A 305 21.13 12.81 21.77
N TYR A 306 21.37 14.12 21.89
CA TYR A 306 22.48 14.79 21.21
C TYR A 306 23.81 14.28 21.77
N ASP A 307 24.54 13.49 20.97
CA ASP A 307 25.90 12.93 21.13
C ASP A 307 26.27 12.15 22.42
N ASP A 308 26.86 10.97 22.19
CA ASP A 308 27.68 10.19 23.12
C ASP A 308 28.92 11.01 23.53
N ASP A 309 28.93 11.56 24.75
CA ASP A 309 30.13 11.84 25.58
C ASP A 309 29.80 12.55 26.92
N ASP A 310 28.54 12.98 27.15
CA ASP A 310 28.10 13.52 28.45
C ASP A 310 27.08 12.59 29.12
N ASP A 311 27.55 11.75 30.04
CA ASP A 311 26.77 10.86 30.92
C ASP A 311 25.79 11.61 31.87
N ASP A 312 25.68 12.94 31.76
CA ASP A 312 24.91 13.80 32.66
C ASP A 312 23.61 14.40 32.06
N ALA A 313 23.19 13.99 30.85
CA ALA A 313 21.95 14.49 30.25
C ALA A 313 20.67 13.80 30.77
N ALA A 314 20.51 13.71 32.09
CA ALA A 314 19.21 13.46 32.70
C ALA A 314 18.34 14.72 32.56
N ALA A 315 17.29 14.63 31.73
CA ALA A 315 16.18 15.60 31.59
C ALA A 315 16.40 16.88 30.73
N ALA A 316 17.32 16.88 29.76
CA ALA A 316 17.32 17.89 28.69
C ALA A 316 16.33 17.50 27.56
N ASP A 317 15.58 18.46 27.02
CA ASP A 317 14.53 18.30 25.99
C ASP A 317 14.95 17.32 24.88
N ARG A 318 14.27 16.16 24.78
CA ARG A 318 14.57 15.14 23.75
C ARG A 318 14.48 15.82 22.38
N THR A 319 15.63 15.99 21.73
CA THR A 319 15.69 16.64 20.42
C THR A 319 15.53 15.57 19.35
N THR A 320 14.38 15.52 18.71
CA THR A 320 14.13 14.62 17.58
C THR A 320 14.69 15.24 16.30
N THR A 321 15.26 14.40 15.44
CA THR A 321 15.75 14.80 14.10
C THR A 321 14.76 14.30 13.05
N LEU A 322 14.18 15.23 12.29
CA LEU A 322 13.51 14.93 11.02
C LEU A 322 14.50 15.19 9.88
N SER A 323 14.82 14.17 9.10
CA SER A 323 15.63 14.31 7.89
C SER A 323 14.74 14.18 6.67
N LEU A 324 14.96 15.04 5.67
CA LEU A 324 14.22 15.11 4.42
C LEU A 324 15.17 14.96 3.24
N TYR A 325 14.75 14.23 2.22
CA TYR A 325 15.55 13.96 1.04
C TYR A 325 14.69 14.04 -0.22
N ARG A 326 15.19 14.69 -1.27
CA ARG A 326 14.56 14.73 -2.59
C ARG A 326 15.63 14.59 -3.66
N SER A 327 15.52 13.55 -4.48
CA SER A 327 16.36 13.40 -5.68
C SER A 327 15.67 14.07 -6.86
N GLY A 328 16.35 15.01 -7.51
CA GLY A 328 15.87 15.70 -8.70
C GLY A 328 16.85 15.64 -9.87
N PRO A 329 16.45 16.14 -11.06
CA PRO A 329 17.33 16.18 -12.25
C PRO A 329 18.62 16.97 -12.04
N THR A 330 18.61 17.92 -11.11
CA THR A 330 19.71 18.84 -10.79
C THR A 330 20.60 18.35 -9.63
N GLY A 331 20.21 17.28 -8.93
CA GLY A 331 20.95 16.73 -7.81
C GLY A 331 20.06 16.30 -6.64
N LEU A 332 20.71 15.93 -5.54
CA LEU A 332 20.07 15.59 -4.28
C LEU A 332 19.92 16.84 -3.42
N SER A 333 18.71 17.07 -2.92
CA SER A 333 18.40 18.06 -1.90
C SER A 333 18.17 17.35 -0.56
N CYS A 334 18.73 17.89 0.51
CA CYS A 334 18.64 17.38 1.87
C CYS A 334 18.21 18.48 2.83
N ALA A 335 17.39 18.14 3.83
CA ALA A 335 17.16 19.01 4.97
C ALA A 335 17.11 18.23 6.28
N ARG A 336 17.51 18.90 7.36
CA ARG A 336 17.52 18.40 8.72
C ARG A 336 16.75 19.41 9.55
N VAL A 337 15.73 18.95 10.25
CA VAL A 337 14.93 19.75 11.18
C VAL A 337 15.11 19.14 12.56
N LEU A 338 15.78 19.88 13.44
CA LEU A 338 15.92 19.53 14.85
C LEU A 338 14.80 20.21 15.61
N TYR A 339 14.09 19.45 16.43
CA TYR A 339 12.99 19.96 17.21
C TYR A 339 12.88 19.25 18.55
N GLY A 340 12.64 20.02 19.61
CA GLY A 340 12.28 19.54 20.94
C GLY A 340 10.82 19.90 21.27
N THR A 341 10.34 19.50 22.44
CA THR A 341 8.96 19.79 22.87
C THR A 341 8.74 21.26 23.21
N THR A 342 9.79 21.98 23.64
CA THR A 342 9.70 23.35 24.14
C THR A 342 10.53 24.38 23.38
N ALA A 343 11.51 23.93 22.59
CA ALA A 343 12.40 24.80 21.83
C ALA A 343 11.91 25.12 20.40
N ASP A 344 12.40 26.25 19.87
CA ASP A 344 12.29 26.60 18.45
C ASP A 344 13.07 25.60 17.58
N THR A 345 12.54 25.31 16.39
CA THR A 345 13.21 24.42 15.43
C THR A 345 14.48 25.04 14.87
N THR A 346 15.56 24.24 14.81
CA THR A 346 16.75 24.59 14.01
C THR A 346 16.78 23.74 12.75
N THR A 347 17.23 24.33 11.65
CA THR A 347 17.22 23.69 10.35
C THR A 347 18.56 23.81 9.62
N THR A 348 18.94 22.74 8.95
CA THR A 348 20.05 22.71 8.01
C THR A 348 19.52 22.26 6.65
N ALA A 349 19.90 22.93 5.57
CA ALA A 349 19.56 22.55 4.20
C ALA A 349 20.81 22.47 3.32
N TRP A 350 20.83 21.55 2.37
CA TRP A 350 21.92 21.37 1.42
C TRP A 350 21.39 20.83 0.09
N GLY A 351 21.94 21.30 -1.03
CA GLY A 351 21.54 20.89 -2.37
C GLY A 351 20.79 21.98 -3.14
N PRO A 352 20.23 21.64 -4.32
CA PRO A 352 19.62 22.62 -5.23
C PRO A 352 18.30 23.20 -4.72
N ASP A 353 17.53 22.47 -3.92
CA ASP A 353 16.28 22.94 -3.33
C ASP A 353 16.42 23.17 -1.81
N ASP A 354 15.82 24.24 -1.30
CA ASP A 354 15.74 24.49 0.14
C ASP A 354 14.56 23.71 0.76
N LEU A 355 14.77 22.40 0.94
CA LEU A 355 13.76 21.52 1.53
C LEU A 355 13.35 21.91 2.96
N ALA A 356 14.23 22.58 3.71
CA ALA A 356 13.89 23.07 5.04
C ALA A 356 12.87 24.19 4.94
N ALA A 357 13.10 25.18 4.08
CA ALA A 357 12.15 26.26 3.84
C ALA A 357 10.83 25.74 3.27
N GLU A 358 10.86 24.81 2.31
CA GLU A 358 9.66 24.17 1.77
C GLU A 358 8.84 23.45 2.86
N PHE A 359 9.50 22.64 3.69
CA PHE A 359 8.84 21.93 4.78
C PHE A 359 8.18 22.90 5.78
N LEU A 360 8.92 23.93 6.22
CA LEU A 360 8.38 24.93 7.13
C LEU A 360 7.23 25.72 6.50
N ALA A 361 7.28 25.99 5.19
CA ALA A 361 6.19 26.63 4.45
C ALA A 361 4.94 25.74 4.38
N ALA A 362 5.11 24.45 4.06
CA ALA A 362 4.03 23.45 4.04
C ALA A 362 3.38 23.32 5.43
N LEU A 363 4.19 23.24 6.49
CA LEU A 363 3.69 23.14 7.87
C LEU A 363 2.89 24.38 8.29
N ARG A 364 3.38 25.59 7.98
CA ARG A 364 2.66 26.85 8.24
C ARG A 364 1.37 26.92 7.43
N TRP A 365 1.40 26.49 6.17
CA TRP A 365 0.21 26.43 5.32
C TRP A 365 -0.84 25.50 5.91
N TRP A 366 -0.47 24.26 6.27
CA TRP A 366 -1.37 23.26 6.84
C TRP A 366 -2.05 23.77 8.10
N ARG A 367 -1.30 24.38 9.01
CA ARG A 367 -1.86 24.97 10.23
C ARG A 367 -2.77 26.17 9.97
N ARG A 368 -2.39 27.06 9.04
CA ARG A 368 -3.20 28.25 8.69
C ARG A 368 -4.57 27.86 8.15
N HIS A 369 -4.67 26.71 7.46
CA HIS A 369 -5.91 26.19 6.89
C HIS A 369 -6.66 25.26 7.86
N GLY A 370 -6.35 25.31 9.15
CA GLY A 370 -7.08 24.54 10.16
C GLY A 370 -6.70 23.06 10.23
N ARG A 371 -5.52 22.69 9.70
CA ARG A 371 -5.03 21.30 9.64
C ARG A 371 -5.98 20.40 8.84
N PRO A 372 -6.20 20.69 7.55
CA PRO A 372 -7.10 19.88 6.74
C PRO A 372 -6.65 18.42 6.68
N GLU A 373 -7.63 17.52 6.70
CA GLU A 373 -7.49 16.09 6.48
C GLU A 373 -7.53 15.78 4.97
N ALA A 374 -7.38 14.50 4.61
CA ALA A 374 -7.22 14.06 3.22
C ALA A 374 -8.41 14.43 2.33
N GLU A 375 -9.62 14.42 2.88
CA GLU A 375 -10.91 14.70 2.23
C GLU A 375 -10.99 16.13 1.67
N GLY A 376 -10.21 17.04 2.26
CA GLY A 376 -10.05 18.40 1.76
C GLY A 376 -9.30 18.49 0.43
N PHE A 377 -8.68 17.39 0.00
CA PHE A 377 -7.84 17.33 -1.19
C PHE A 377 -8.43 16.39 -2.25
N GLY A 378 -7.99 16.60 -3.48
CA GLY A 378 -8.18 15.62 -4.54
C GLY A 378 -7.08 15.67 -5.57
N LEU A 379 -7.17 14.74 -6.52
CA LEU A 379 -6.19 14.55 -7.58
C LEU A 379 -6.87 14.73 -8.94
N ALA A 380 -6.23 15.47 -9.82
CA ALA A 380 -6.52 15.48 -11.24
C ALA A 380 -5.36 14.84 -12.00
N VAL A 381 -5.67 13.93 -12.92
CA VAL A 381 -4.71 13.23 -13.76
C VAL A 381 -5.06 13.47 -15.22
N LEU A 382 -4.05 13.74 -16.04
CA LEU A 382 -4.17 13.85 -17.49
C LEU A 382 -3.27 12.78 -18.12
N ALA A 383 -3.88 11.84 -18.83
CA ALA A 383 -3.22 10.89 -19.71
C ALA A 383 -3.01 11.53 -21.09
N ASN A 384 -1.77 11.51 -21.58
CA ASN A 384 -1.42 11.95 -22.92
C ASN A 384 -0.21 11.17 -23.44
N ASP A 385 -0.31 10.62 -24.65
CA ASP A 385 0.75 9.86 -25.32
C ASP A 385 1.39 8.76 -24.45
N GLY A 386 0.57 8.00 -23.71
CA GLY A 386 1.03 6.92 -22.83
C GLY A 386 1.75 7.39 -21.56
N ARG A 387 1.74 8.70 -21.26
CA ARG A 387 2.26 9.28 -20.02
C ARG A 387 1.13 9.97 -19.25
N SER A 388 1.28 10.05 -17.94
CA SER A 388 0.36 10.80 -17.10
C SER A 388 1.07 11.96 -16.43
N THR A 389 0.32 13.05 -16.25
CA THR A 389 0.67 14.13 -15.33
C THR A 389 -0.41 14.22 -14.28
N GLN A 390 -0.05 14.53 -13.05
CA GLN A 390 -1.02 14.59 -11.96
C GLN A 390 -0.80 15.83 -11.09
N ARG A 391 -1.92 16.41 -10.66
CA ARG A 391 -1.97 17.65 -9.88
C ARG A 391 -2.91 17.46 -8.71
N VAL A 392 -2.42 17.73 -7.51
CA VAL A 392 -3.22 17.79 -6.29
C VAL A 392 -3.85 19.17 -6.18
N TRP A 393 -5.08 19.23 -5.69
CA TRP A 393 -5.81 20.45 -5.40
C TRP A 393 -6.41 20.38 -4.00
N PHE A 394 -6.59 21.54 -3.36
CA PHE A 394 -7.27 21.68 -2.06
C PHE A 394 -8.58 22.45 -2.24
N GLY A 395 -9.66 21.98 -1.63
CA GLY A 395 -11.00 22.55 -1.79
C GLY A 395 -11.67 22.03 -3.06
N GLU A 396 -11.55 22.76 -4.17
CA GLU A 396 -12.20 22.45 -5.45
C GLU A 396 -11.19 22.20 -6.59
N PRO A 397 -11.51 21.32 -7.58
CA PRO A 397 -10.55 20.85 -8.60
C PRO A 397 -9.80 21.92 -9.39
N ASN A 398 -10.46 23.05 -9.65
CA ASN A 398 -9.93 24.13 -10.49
C ASN A 398 -9.53 25.37 -9.69
N GLU A 399 -9.52 25.27 -8.37
CA GLU A 399 -9.15 26.37 -7.48
C GLU A 399 -7.71 26.22 -6.96
N THR A 400 -7.16 27.36 -6.54
CA THR A 400 -5.90 27.39 -5.80
C THR A 400 -6.18 27.24 -4.31
N PRO A 401 -5.31 26.53 -3.56
CA PRO A 401 -3.99 26.08 -3.96
C PRO A 401 -3.96 24.70 -4.64
N SER A 402 -2.98 24.51 -5.52
CA SER A 402 -2.72 23.24 -6.20
C SER A 402 -1.23 23.01 -6.44
N TRP A 403 -0.82 21.75 -6.48
CA TRP A 403 0.58 21.33 -6.60
C TRP A 403 0.72 20.25 -7.67
N SER A 404 1.69 20.40 -8.57
CA SER A 404 2.07 19.33 -9.50
C SER A 404 2.91 18.30 -8.78
N LEU A 405 2.68 17.01 -9.03
CA LEU A 405 3.43 15.91 -8.43
C LEU A 405 4.47 15.30 -9.37
#